data_AF-A0A962RXB3-F1
#
_entry.id   AF-A0A962RXB3-F1
#
_cell.length_a   1.000
_cell.length_b   1.000
_cell.length_c   1.000
_cell.angle_alpha   90.00
_cell.angle_beta   90.00
_cell.angle_gamma   90.00
#
_symmetry.space_group_name_H-M   'P 1'
#
loop_
_entity.id
_entity.type
_entity.pdbx_description
1 polymer ?
#
loop_
_entity_poly.entity_id
_entity_poly.type
_entity_poly.pdbx_seq_one_letter_code
_entity_poly.pdbx_strand_id
1 'polypeptide(L)'
;MPAIRPIHVLALGLVLLVASAWPLGTALREFSVPRPVLVVADGVEADDVAVAVEPGRRARLALTLELAPGADDAYQVPVRVRVRDAAGADLLDVDTFVTPPGTMPPAGAATPAVNVFEYPPAGDALRIGALFSAFEVTGDGHLTLSLHLAPDSRHGAVVASARWRLEHDLGQPISALVVGVFMLVAGIVAASAGFVRRCGPRRADATSCDDATARRRAALCHLAGLLGYVVPFGNVVATLACWYAWRDGHAYIEQQGREAINFQLTILVYLLLAFALALALLGLVMVPLIALLHVVASLVAAYRARAGVAWRYPVTLRFA
;
A
#
# COMPACT_ATOMS: atom_id res chain seq x y z
N MET A 1 -30.27 -4.14 24.05
CA MET A 1 -29.66 -3.33 22.96
C MET A 1 -30.59 -3.41 21.75
N PRO A 2 -31.02 -2.28 21.15
CA PRO A 2 -31.86 -2.31 19.95
C PRO A 2 -31.11 -2.97 18.78
N ALA A 3 -31.73 -3.94 18.12
CA ALA A 3 -31.13 -4.60 16.96
C ALA A 3 -30.88 -3.59 15.83
N ILE A 4 -29.65 -3.52 15.32
CA ILE A 4 -29.29 -2.63 14.21
C ILE A 4 -30.07 -3.06 12.96
N ARG A 5 -30.89 -2.15 12.42
CA ARG A 5 -31.68 -2.41 11.21
C ARG A 5 -30.76 -2.60 9.99
N PRO A 6 -31.04 -3.53 9.06
CA PRO A 6 -30.21 -3.76 7.86
C PRO A 6 -29.95 -2.50 7.03
N ILE A 7 -30.90 -1.57 7.00
CA ILE A 7 -30.77 -0.31 6.28
C ILE A 7 -29.66 0.60 6.84
N HIS A 8 -29.43 0.57 8.17
CA HIS A 8 -28.34 1.34 8.78
C HIS A 8 -26.98 0.75 8.41
N VAL A 9 -26.87 -0.58 8.34
CA VAL A 9 -25.63 -1.26 7.91
C VAL A 9 -25.32 -0.95 6.44
N LEU A 10 -26.34 -0.98 5.58
CA LEU A 10 -26.20 -0.59 4.18
C LEU A 10 -25.77 0.88 4.04
N ALA A 11 -26.44 1.79 4.74
CA ALA A 11 -26.14 3.22 4.69
C ALA A 11 -24.70 3.50 5.18
N LEU A 12 -24.29 2.91 6.30
CA LEU A 12 -22.92 3.01 6.80
C LEU A 12 -21.90 2.51 5.78
N GLY A 13 -22.17 1.36 5.13
CA GLY A 13 -21.30 0.82 4.10
C GLY A 13 -21.14 1.75 2.90
N LEU A 14 -22.23 2.36 2.43
CA LEU A 14 -22.19 3.34 1.34
C LEU A 14 -21.43 4.61 1.73
N VAL A 15 -21.61 5.11 2.95
CA VAL A 15 -20.86 6.26 3.47
C VAL A 15 -19.37 5.96 3.51
N LEU A 16 -18.96 4.81 4.02
CA LEU A 16 -17.55 4.40 4.05
C LEU A 16 -16.96 4.25 2.64
N LEU A 17 -17.73 3.70 1.70
CA LEU A 17 -17.31 3.57 0.31
C LEU A 17 -17.02 4.94 -0.31
N VAL A 18 -17.93 5.90 -0.18
CA VAL A 18 -17.73 7.26 -0.72
C VAL A 18 -16.61 7.99 0.01
N ALA A 19 -16.57 7.89 1.34
CA ALA A 19 -15.56 8.55 2.16
C ALA A 19 -14.15 8.00 1.89
N SER A 20 -14.00 6.76 1.40
CA SER A 20 -12.70 6.19 1.01
C SER A 20 -12.03 6.93 -0.15
N ALA A 21 -12.79 7.65 -0.99
CA ALA A 21 -12.26 8.37 -2.14
C ALA A 21 -11.28 9.49 -1.74
N TRP A 22 -11.51 10.14 -0.59
CA TRP A 22 -10.62 11.20 -0.10
C TRP A 22 -9.20 10.68 0.21
N PRO A 23 -9.00 9.74 1.14
CA PRO A 23 -7.66 9.25 1.47
C PRO A 23 -7.00 8.51 0.29
N LEU A 24 -7.76 7.78 -0.54
CA LEU A 24 -7.20 7.18 -1.76
C LEU A 24 -6.76 8.24 -2.77
N GLY A 25 -7.54 9.30 -2.96
CA GLY A 25 -7.20 10.42 -3.83
C GLY A 25 -5.94 11.15 -3.36
N THR A 26 -5.80 11.38 -2.06
CA THR A 26 -4.59 11.94 -1.46
C THR A 26 -3.38 11.06 -1.71
N ALA A 27 -3.49 9.74 -1.45
CA ALA A 27 -2.40 8.80 -1.70
C ALA A 27 -1.99 8.79 -3.18
N LEU A 28 -2.95 8.72 -4.10
CA LEU A 28 -2.68 8.74 -5.54
C LEU A 28 -2.00 10.04 -5.97
N ARG A 29 -2.47 11.19 -5.46
CA ARG A 29 -1.84 12.48 -5.73
C ARG A 29 -0.39 12.49 -5.24
N GLU A 30 -0.14 12.05 -4.02
CA GLU A 30 1.21 11.99 -3.45
C GLU A 30 2.14 11.01 -4.18
N PHE A 31 1.62 9.91 -4.73
CA PHE A 31 2.39 8.99 -5.58
C PHE A 31 2.65 9.55 -6.98
N SER A 32 1.79 10.43 -7.49
CA SER A 32 1.84 10.92 -8.88
C SER A 32 2.56 12.25 -9.03
N VAL A 33 2.54 13.10 -8.00
CA VAL A 33 3.17 14.42 -8.04
C VAL A 33 4.67 14.24 -7.77
N PRO A 34 5.56 14.68 -8.69
CA PRO A 34 6.99 14.69 -8.43
C PRO A 34 7.27 15.51 -7.18
N ARG A 35 8.11 14.99 -6.28
CA ARG A 35 8.55 15.75 -5.12
C ARG A 35 9.23 17.02 -5.62
N PRO A 36 8.78 18.22 -5.24
CA PRO A 36 9.46 19.44 -5.63
C PRO A 36 10.91 19.36 -5.12
N VAL A 37 11.82 19.64 -6.05
CA VAL A 37 13.26 19.58 -5.84
C VAL A 37 13.81 20.99 -5.94
N LEU A 38 14.38 21.47 -4.84
CA LEU A 38 15.17 22.70 -4.86
C LEU A 38 16.65 22.30 -4.94
N VAL A 39 17.38 22.82 -5.93
CA VAL A 39 18.84 22.71 -5.94
C VAL A 39 19.38 23.70 -4.93
N VAL A 40 20.07 23.20 -3.90
CA VAL A 40 20.57 24.01 -2.78
C VAL A 40 21.99 24.47 -3.07
N ALA A 41 22.81 23.60 -3.65
CA ALA A 41 24.19 23.89 -4.02
C ALA A 41 24.70 22.93 -5.11
N ASP A 42 25.66 23.39 -5.89
CA ASP A 42 26.53 22.56 -6.73
C ASP A 42 27.96 22.67 -6.19
N GLY A 43 28.66 21.55 -6.06
CA GLY A 43 30.01 21.47 -5.51
C GLY A 43 30.12 20.67 -4.22
N VAL A 44 31.35 20.57 -3.72
CA VAL A 44 31.71 19.76 -2.53
C VAL A 44 31.40 20.44 -1.20
N GLU A 45 31.14 21.74 -1.20
CA GLU A 45 30.94 22.52 0.01
C GLU A 45 29.89 23.59 -0.21
N ALA A 46 29.06 23.84 0.81
CA ALA A 46 28.09 24.91 0.84
C ALA A 46 27.80 25.30 2.29
N ASP A 47 28.09 26.55 2.65
CA ASP A 47 27.90 27.06 4.00
C ASP A 47 26.70 28.00 4.08
N ASP A 48 25.89 27.80 5.13
CA ASP A 48 24.77 28.64 5.52
C ASP A 48 23.82 29.03 4.37
N VAL A 49 23.49 28.06 3.51
CA VAL A 49 22.54 28.27 2.41
C VAL A 49 21.14 28.44 2.97
N ALA A 50 20.54 29.60 2.74
CA ALA A 50 19.18 29.89 3.13
C ALA A 50 18.18 29.32 2.13
N VAL A 51 17.21 28.54 2.62
CA VAL A 51 16.14 27.94 1.81
C VAL A 51 14.80 28.16 2.49
N ALA A 52 13.78 28.52 1.73
CA ALA A 52 12.40 28.60 2.21
C ALA A 52 11.61 27.36 1.78
N VAL A 53 10.97 26.69 2.73
CA VAL A 53 10.08 25.55 2.53
C VAL A 53 8.78 25.79 3.28
N GLU A 54 7.67 25.26 2.77
CA GLU A 54 6.38 25.37 3.47
C GLU A 54 6.46 24.72 4.88
N PRO A 55 6.06 25.42 5.95
CA PRO A 55 6.07 24.89 7.32
C PRO A 55 5.19 23.65 7.48
N GLY A 56 5.56 22.76 8.40
CA GLY A 56 4.80 21.54 8.72
C GLY A 56 4.88 20.45 7.65
N ARG A 57 5.72 20.63 6.62
CA ARG A 57 6.02 19.59 5.63
C ARG A 57 7.21 18.78 6.08
N ARG A 58 7.27 17.51 5.65
CA ARG A 58 8.50 16.73 5.74
C ARG A 58 9.40 17.04 4.55
N ALA A 59 10.68 17.24 4.83
CA ALA A 59 11.71 17.45 3.84
C ALA A 59 12.87 16.48 4.07
N ARG A 60 13.67 16.26 3.03
CA ARG A 60 14.91 15.49 3.12
C ARG A 60 15.93 16.06 2.18
N LEU A 61 17.19 15.92 2.58
CA LEU A 61 18.30 16.24 1.70
C LEU A 61 18.63 15.02 0.83
N ALA A 62 18.94 15.27 -0.43
CA ALA A 62 19.43 14.30 -1.38
C ALA A 62 20.74 14.83 -2.00
N LEU A 63 21.73 13.96 -2.06
CA LEU A 63 23.03 14.25 -2.66
C LEU A 63 23.18 13.36 -3.90
N THR A 64 23.56 13.95 -5.02
CA THR A 64 23.99 13.22 -6.21
C THR A 64 25.47 13.49 -6.41
N LEU A 65 26.28 12.43 -6.38
CA LEU A 65 27.71 12.45 -6.62
C LEU A 65 28.03 11.82 -7.97
N GLU A 66 28.96 12.41 -8.70
CA GLU A 66 29.60 11.79 -9.84
C GLU A 66 31.07 11.61 -9.50
N LEU A 67 31.51 10.35 -9.41
CA LEU A 67 32.91 10.02 -9.17
C LEU A 67 33.66 9.96 -10.49
N ALA A 68 34.92 10.39 -10.46
CA ALA A 68 35.80 10.32 -11.61
C ALA A 68 36.02 8.86 -12.05
N PRO A 69 36.25 8.61 -13.35
CA PRO A 69 36.55 7.27 -13.86
C PRO A 69 37.76 6.66 -13.13
N GLY A 70 37.68 5.36 -12.80
CA GLY A 70 38.75 4.63 -12.12
C GLY A 70 38.68 4.63 -10.59
N ALA A 71 37.59 5.13 -10.00
CA ALA A 71 37.30 4.88 -8.59
C ALA A 71 37.03 3.38 -8.36
N ASP A 72 37.63 2.81 -7.31
CA ASP A 72 37.35 1.44 -6.87
C ASP A 72 35.88 1.31 -6.40
N ASP A 73 35.30 0.11 -6.56
CA ASP A 73 33.97 -0.27 -6.05
C ASP A 73 33.87 -0.23 -4.50
N ALA A 74 34.87 0.32 -3.81
CA ALA A 74 35.01 0.38 -2.36
C ALA A 74 35.14 1.81 -1.82
N TYR A 75 34.62 2.82 -2.53
CA TYR A 75 34.73 4.23 -2.13
C TYR A 75 34.17 4.53 -0.71
N GLN A 76 34.76 5.50 -0.02
CA GLN A 76 34.29 5.98 1.29
C GLN A 76 34.38 7.51 1.34
N VAL A 77 33.31 8.19 0.90
CA VAL A 77 33.29 9.65 0.86
C VAL A 77 32.67 10.19 2.16
N PRO A 78 33.42 10.89 3.03
CA PRO A 78 32.87 11.47 4.25
C PRO A 78 31.98 12.67 3.94
N VAL A 79 30.87 12.78 4.66
CA VAL A 79 29.84 13.79 4.47
C VAL A 79 29.32 14.30 5.81
N ARG A 80 29.40 15.63 6.00
CA ARG A 80 28.74 16.35 7.09
C ARG A 80 27.57 17.16 6.54
N VAL A 81 26.40 16.98 7.13
CA VAL A 81 25.19 17.73 6.79
C VAL A 81 24.59 18.29 8.07
N ARG A 82 24.31 19.58 8.04
CA ARG A 82 23.56 20.26 9.10
C ARG A 82 22.42 21.08 8.52
N VAL A 83 21.24 20.96 9.11
CA VAL A 83 20.05 21.73 8.75
C VAL A 83 19.48 22.32 10.02
N ARG A 84 19.31 23.64 10.03
CA ARG A 84 18.73 24.40 11.15
C ARG A 84 17.47 25.13 10.73
N ASP A 85 16.54 25.30 11.65
CA ASP A 85 15.41 26.22 11.47
C ASP A 85 15.79 27.67 11.81
N ALA A 86 14.85 28.60 11.58
CA ALA A 86 15.04 30.02 11.88
C ALA A 86 15.30 30.33 13.37
N ALA A 87 14.92 29.42 14.29
CA ALA A 87 15.21 29.54 15.71
C ALA A 87 16.60 28.98 16.08
N GLY A 88 17.32 28.40 15.11
CA GLY A 88 18.63 27.79 15.29
C GLY A 88 18.59 26.37 15.84
N ALA A 89 17.42 25.73 15.88
CA ALA A 89 17.29 24.33 16.27
C ALA A 89 17.78 23.41 15.15
N ASP A 90 18.62 22.43 15.48
CA ASP A 90 19.11 21.45 14.52
C ASP A 90 18.00 20.45 14.17
N LEU A 91 17.51 20.50 12.93
CA LEU A 91 16.52 19.55 12.38
C LEU A 91 17.18 18.27 11.84
N LEU A 92 18.43 18.40 11.39
CA LEU A 92 19.27 17.32 10.91
C LEU A 92 20.72 17.69 11.21
N ASP A 93 21.43 16.85 11.94
CA ASP A 93 22.88 16.98 12.14
C ASP A 93 23.52 15.60 12.03
N VAL A 94 24.14 15.34 10.88
CA VAL A 94 24.63 14.01 10.52
C VAL A 94 26.07 14.10 10.04
N ASP A 95 26.91 13.26 10.62
CA ASP A 95 28.28 12.99 10.22
C ASP A 95 28.38 11.52 9.80
N THR A 96 28.56 11.26 8.51
CA THR A 96 28.53 9.90 8.00
C THR A 96 29.34 9.74 6.72
N PHE A 97 29.32 8.55 6.13
CA PHE A 97 30.04 8.22 4.91
C PHE A 97 29.07 7.74 3.83
N VAL A 98 29.27 8.22 2.61
CA VAL A 98 28.65 7.63 1.41
C VAL A 98 29.53 6.47 0.97
N THR A 99 28.96 5.27 1.04
CA THR A 99 29.62 3.99 0.75
C THR A 99 28.78 3.17 -0.23
N PRO A 100 29.35 2.18 -0.93
CA PRO A 100 28.62 1.36 -1.89
C PRO A 100 27.36 0.74 -1.29
N PRO A 101 26.26 0.62 -2.06
CA PRO A 101 25.02 0.03 -1.58
C PRO A 101 25.24 -1.37 -0.97
N GLY A 102 24.74 -1.60 0.24
CA GLY A 102 24.88 -2.88 0.94
C GLY A 102 26.18 -3.04 1.74
N THR A 103 27.07 -2.03 1.73
CA THR A 103 28.23 -2.00 2.62
C THR A 103 27.90 -1.30 3.94
N MET A 104 28.57 -1.72 5.02
CA MET A 104 28.45 -1.06 6.32
C MET A 104 29.43 0.12 6.35
N PRO A 105 29.01 1.31 6.81
CA PRO A 105 29.92 2.42 6.95
C PRO A 105 30.96 2.13 8.06
N PRO A 106 32.06 2.91 8.11
CA PRO A 106 33.13 2.73 9.08
C PRO A 106 32.63 2.70 10.53
N ALA A 107 33.30 1.93 11.39
CA ALA A 107 32.99 1.86 12.81
C ALA A 107 33.06 3.26 13.45
N GLY A 108 31.95 3.71 14.04
CA GLY A 108 31.80 5.06 14.61
C GLY A 108 30.97 6.02 13.76
N ALA A 109 30.59 5.66 12.53
CA ALA A 109 29.67 6.44 11.72
C ALA A 109 28.22 6.31 12.22
N ALA A 110 27.42 7.37 12.07
CA ALA A 110 26.00 7.34 12.40
C ALA A 110 25.22 6.45 11.41
N THR A 111 24.84 5.24 11.82
CA THR A 111 24.09 4.25 11.01
C THR A 111 22.62 4.12 11.39
N PRO A 112 21.69 4.00 10.41
CA PRO A 112 21.74 4.49 9.04
C PRO A 112 20.98 5.83 8.95
N ALA A 113 21.72 6.95 8.99
CA ALA A 113 21.12 8.25 8.71
C ALA A 113 20.98 8.54 7.20
N VAL A 114 21.63 7.73 6.35
CA VAL A 114 21.72 7.90 4.89
C VAL A 114 21.48 6.57 4.17
N ASN A 115 20.64 6.60 3.13
CA ASN A 115 20.43 5.49 2.19
C ASN A 115 21.15 5.79 0.86
N VAL A 116 22.08 4.92 0.47
CA VAL A 116 22.88 5.08 -0.75
C VAL A 116 22.38 4.13 -1.85
N PHE A 117 22.37 4.62 -3.08
CA PHE A 117 21.92 3.90 -4.26
C PHE A 117 22.72 4.35 -5.48
N GLU A 118 22.96 3.43 -6.40
CA GLU A 118 23.70 3.71 -7.63
C GLU A 118 22.74 3.90 -8.80
N TYR A 119 23.05 4.88 -9.65
CA TYR A 119 22.35 5.10 -10.90
C TYR A 119 23.10 4.42 -12.05
N PRO A 120 22.43 4.15 -13.18
CA PRO A 120 23.12 3.77 -14.41
C PRO A 120 24.23 4.79 -14.72
N PRO A 121 25.44 4.32 -15.08
CA PRO A 121 26.57 5.20 -15.35
C PRO A 121 26.26 6.16 -16.51
N ALA A 122 26.78 7.38 -16.43
CA ALA A 122 26.72 8.34 -17.53
C ALA A 122 28.12 8.44 -18.15
N GLY A 123 28.35 7.67 -19.22
CA GLY A 123 29.69 7.46 -19.75
C GLY A 123 30.52 6.62 -18.78
N ASP A 124 31.76 7.05 -18.50
CA ASP A 124 32.69 6.33 -17.63
C ASP A 124 32.63 6.77 -16.15
N ALA A 125 31.72 7.69 -15.81
CA ALA A 125 31.56 8.21 -14.45
C ALA A 125 30.50 7.42 -13.66
N LEU A 126 30.86 7.01 -12.43
CA LEU A 126 29.94 6.37 -11.50
C LEU A 126 29.03 7.43 -10.85
N ARG A 127 27.71 7.24 -10.93
CA ARG A 127 26.71 8.16 -10.37
C ARG A 127 26.07 7.56 -9.14
N ILE A 128 26.19 8.24 -8.01
CA ILE A 128 25.72 7.78 -6.72
C ILE A 128 24.68 8.77 -6.19
N GLY A 129 23.58 8.23 -5.69
CA GLY A 129 22.60 8.96 -4.90
C GLY A 129 22.73 8.63 -3.42
N ALA A 130 22.65 9.64 -2.56
CA ALA A 130 22.59 9.49 -1.12
C ALA A 130 21.39 10.27 -0.57
N LEU A 131 20.51 9.59 0.18
CA LEU A 131 19.27 10.14 0.73
C LEU A 131 19.37 10.20 2.25
N PHE A 132 19.34 11.42 2.78
CA PHE A 132 19.39 11.64 4.21
C PHE A 132 18.03 11.40 4.85
N SER A 133 18.04 11.18 6.16
CA SER A 133 16.84 11.03 6.97
C SER A 133 15.91 12.24 6.80
N ALA A 134 14.62 11.97 6.65
CA ALA A 134 13.63 13.02 6.49
C ALA A 134 13.29 13.68 7.83
N PHE A 135 13.27 15.01 7.84
CA PHE A 135 12.96 15.85 9.00
C PHE A 135 11.67 16.65 8.76
N GLU A 136 11.08 17.17 9.84
CA GLU A 136 9.91 18.05 9.77
C GLU A 136 10.37 19.51 9.72
N VAL A 137 9.81 20.29 8.80
CA VAL A 137 10.10 21.71 8.67
C VAL A 137 9.32 22.46 9.75
N THR A 138 10.03 22.99 10.74
CA THR A 138 9.48 23.74 11.87
C THR A 138 9.52 25.26 11.64
N GLY A 139 8.88 26.01 12.53
CA GLY A 139 8.95 27.47 12.53
C GLY A 139 8.20 28.11 11.35
N ASP A 140 8.82 29.14 10.76
CA ASP A 140 8.31 29.90 9.62
C ASP A 140 8.73 29.33 8.26
N GLY A 141 9.45 28.20 8.26
CA GLY A 141 9.86 27.51 7.03
C GLY A 141 11.19 28.00 6.45
N HIS A 142 11.87 28.94 7.10
CA HIS A 142 13.23 29.32 6.74
C HIS A 142 14.24 28.35 7.35
N LEU A 143 15.05 27.75 6.48
CA LEU A 143 16.07 26.77 6.82
C LEU A 143 17.46 27.30 6.46
N THR A 144 18.44 27.00 7.29
CA THR A 144 19.86 27.22 7.02
C THR A 144 20.56 25.88 6.88
N LEU A 145 21.19 25.64 5.72
CA LEU A 145 21.87 24.38 5.39
C LEU A 145 23.38 24.57 5.31
N SER A 146 24.14 23.68 5.97
CA SER A 146 25.59 23.59 5.85
C SER A 146 25.96 22.18 5.40
N LEU A 147 26.69 22.06 4.30
CA LEU A 147 26.95 20.83 3.55
C LEU A 147 28.45 20.74 3.24
N HIS A 148 29.11 19.67 3.65
CA HIS A 148 30.54 19.50 3.41
C HIS A 148 30.87 18.06 3.03
N LEU A 149 31.57 17.90 1.89
CA LEU A 149 32.16 16.66 1.40
C LEU A 149 33.67 16.72 1.59
N ALA A 150 34.22 15.76 2.33
CA ALA A 150 35.65 15.60 2.45
C ALA A 150 36.18 14.64 1.36
N PRO A 151 37.47 14.74 0.99
CA PRO A 151 38.09 13.78 0.07
C PRO A 151 38.12 12.36 0.66
N ASP A 152 37.98 11.35 -0.19
CA ASP A 152 38.18 9.95 0.19
C ASP A 152 39.68 9.70 0.43
N SER A 153 40.03 9.58 1.70
CA SER A 153 41.41 9.35 2.14
C SER A 153 41.85 7.88 2.08
N ARG A 154 40.92 6.94 1.87
CA ARG A 154 41.18 5.50 2.00
C ARG A 154 41.27 4.80 0.65
N HIS A 155 40.35 5.11 -0.27
CA HIS A 155 40.26 4.48 -1.58
C HIS A 155 40.59 5.45 -2.72
N GLY A 156 40.85 6.72 -2.41
CA GLY A 156 41.30 7.70 -3.40
C GLY A 156 40.21 8.09 -4.41
N ALA A 157 38.94 7.82 -4.11
CA ALA A 157 37.83 8.25 -4.95
C ALA A 157 37.78 9.77 -5.07
N VAL A 158 37.78 10.28 -6.30
CA VAL A 158 37.70 11.71 -6.60
C VAL A 158 36.28 12.08 -6.99
N VAL A 159 35.69 13.03 -6.27
CA VAL A 159 34.37 13.59 -6.60
C VAL A 159 34.53 14.57 -7.77
N ALA A 160 34.03 14.22 -8.95
CA ALA A 160 34.07 15.06 -10.14
C ALA A 160 32.98 16.14 -10.09
N SER A 161 31.78 15.78 -9.64
CA SER A 161 30.71 16.73 -9.39
C SER A 161 29.84 16.27 -8.22
N ALA A 162 29.28 17.24 -7.50
CA ALA A 162 28.35 17.01 -6.41
C ALA A 162 27.19 17.98 -6.56
N ARG A 163 25.96 17.47 -6.46
CA ARG A 163 24.75 18.29 -6.49
C ARG A 163 23.89 17.99 -5.28
N TRP A 164 23.58 19.03 -4.53
CA TRP A 164 22.75 18.98 -3.35
C TRP A 164 21.34 19.44 -3.66
N ARG A 165 20.37 18.64 -3.24
CA ARG A 165 18.95 18.85 -3.49
C ARG A 165 18.17 18.73 -2.21
N LEU A 166 17.22 19.62 -2.00
CA LEU A 166 16.21 19.49 -0.96
C LEU A 166 14.92 19.01 -1.62
N GLU A 167 14.51 17.78 -1.28
CA GLU A 167 13.18 17.27 -1.60
C GLU A 167 12.24 17.67 -0.46
N HIS A 168 11.14 18.36 -0.75
CA HIS A 168 10.13 18.72 0.24
C HIS A 168 8.74 18.19 -0.15
N ASP A 169 7.75 18.42 0.73
CA ASP A 169 6.40 17.88 0.60
C ASP A 169 6.39 16.34 0.53
N LEU A 170 7.21 15.71 1.38
CA LEU A 170 7.23 14.26 1.55
C LEU A 170 5.93 13.83 2.26
N GLY A 171 4.90 13.55 1.46
CA GLY A 171 3.66 12.95 1.95
C GLY A 171 3.88 11.63 2.68
N GLN A 172 2.86 11.19 3.42
CA GLN A 172 2.79 9.83 3.97
C GLN A 172 1.78 9.03 3.13
N PRO A 173 2.06 8.76 1.85
CA PRO A 173 1.04 8.21 0.94
C PRO A 173 0.57 6.84 1.40
N ILE A 174 1.42 6.13 2.15
CA ILE A 174 1.14 4.83 2.75
C ILE A 174 -0.02 4.93 3.75
N SER A 175 -0.06 5.94 4.63
CA SER A 175 -1.12 6.00 5.65
C SER A 175 -2.47 6.33 5.03
N ALA A 176 -2.50 7.28 4.08
CA ALA A 176 -3.68 7.62 3.32
C ALA A 176 -4.16 6.42 2.48
N LEU A 177 -3.24 5.69 1.84
CA LEU A 177 -3.57 4.47 1.10
C LEU A 177 -4.18 3.41 2.03
N VAL A 178 -3.54 3.14 3.17
CA VAL A 178 -4.00 2.14 4.15
C VAL A 178 -5.40 2.51 4.66
N VAL A 179 -5.60 3.73 5.16
CA VAL A 179 -6.92 4.18 5.64
C VAL A 179 -7.97 4.07 4.52
N GLY A 180 -7.63 4.51 3.31
CA GLY A 180 -8.52 4.45 2.16
C GLY A 180 -8.93 3.04 1.76
N VAL A 181 -7.98 2.10 1.67
CA VAL A 181 -8.26 0.69 1.33
C VAL A 181 -9.12 0.03 2.41
N PHE A 182 -8.83 0.26 3.69
CA PHE A 182 -9.62 -0.28 4.79
C PHE A 182 -11.05 0.26 4.78
N MET A 183 -11.23 1.57 4.58
CA MET A 183 -12.56 2.17 4.45
C MET A 183 -13.32 1.64 3.25
N LEU A 184 -12.66 1.49 2.09
CA LEU A 184 -13.26 0.96 0.88
C LEU A 184 -13.76 -0.48 1.09
N VAL A 185 -12.90 -1.36 1.61
CA VAL A 185 -13.25 -2.77 1.85
C VAL A 185 -14.33 -2.90 2.92
N ALA A 186 -14.19 -2.19 4.05
CA ALA A 186 -15.21 -2.18 5.09
C ALA A 186 -16.56 -1.68 4.55
N GLY A 187 -16.54 -0.67 3.68
CA GLY A 187 -17.70 -0.16 2.96
C GLY A 187 -18.37 -1.21 2.08
N ILE A 188 -17.60 -1.92 1.25
CA ILE A 188 -18.10 -3.01 0.38
C ILE A 188 -18.72 -4.14 1.22
N VAL A 189 -18.05 -4.56 2.29
CA VAL A 189 -18.54 -5.64 3.18
C VAL A 189 -19.84 -5.22 3.86
N ALA A 190 -19.88 -4.03 4.48
CA ALA A 190 -21.06 -3.54 5.17
C ALA A 190 -22.23 -3.28 4.21
N ALA A 191 -21.98 -2.69 3.04
CA ALA A 191 -23.02 -2.43 2.04
C ALA A 191 -23.61 -3.74 1.51
N SER A 192 -22.76 -4.71 1.14
CA SER A 192 -23.19 -6.01 0.64
C SER A 192 -23.97 -6.79 1.71
N ALA A 193 -23.45 -6.86 2.95
CA ALA A 193 -24.12 -7.52 4.06
C ALA A 193 -25.48 -6.86 4.37
N GLY A 194 -25.52 -5.53 4.45
CA GLY A 194 -26.75 -4.76 4.68
C GLY A 194 -27.79 -4.98 3.58
N PHE A 195 -27.35 -5.03 2.32
CA PHE A 195 -28.21 -5.31 1.16
C PHE A 195 -28.79 -6.73 1.20
N VAL A 196 -27.95 -7.75 1.45
CA VAL A 196 -28.41 -9.15 1.52
C VAL A 196 -29.36 -9.35 2.71
N ARG A 197 -29.07 -8.75 3.88
CA ARG A 197 -29.96 -8.83 5.06
C ARG A 197 -31.29 -8.12 4.84
N ARG A 198 -31.29 -6.95 4.17
CA ARG A 198 -32.53 -6.24 3.80
C ARG A 198 -33.39 -7.10 2.89
N CYS A 199 -32.73 -7.86 2.02
CA CYS A 199 -33.36 -8.75 1.07
C CYS A 199 -34.02 -9.98 1.72
N GLY A 200 -33.53 -10.42 2.88
CA GLY A 200 -34.08 -11.49 3.72
C GLY A 200 -34.07 -12.90 3.08
N PRO A 201 -33.99 -13.98 3.87
CA PRO A 201 -34.30 -15.32 3.39
C PRO A 201 -35.77 -15.39 2.98
N ARG A 202 -36.05 -15.84 1.74
CA ARG A 202 -37.43 -15.90 1.20
C ARG A 202 -38.08 -17.27 1.32
N ARG A 203 -37.30 -18.34 1.52
CA ARG A 203 -37.77 -19.73 1.58
C ARG A 203 -36.95 -20.52 2.60
N ALA A 204 -37.48 -21.66 3.04
CA ALA A 204 -36.75 -22.58 3.91
C ALA A 204 -35.46 -23.08 3.24
N ASP A 205 -34.40 -23.27 4.02
CA ASP A 205 -33.13 -23.80 3.54
C ASP A 205 -33.32 -25.21 2.95
N ALA A 206 -32.88 -25.39 1.70
CA ALA A 206 -32.94 -26.67 1.01
C ALA A 206 -31.72 -27.52 1.38
N THR A 207 -31.94 -28.81 1.65
CA THR A 207 -30.85 -29.77 1.91
C THR A 207 -30.33 -30.41 0.63
N SER A 208 -31.21 -30.58 -0.37
CA SER A 208 -30.88 -31.07 -1.71
C SER A 208 -31.76 -30.44 -2.80
N CYS A 209 -31.41 -30.59 -4.08
CA CYS A 209 -32.15 -30.01 -5.21
C CYS A 209 -32.10 -30.86 -6.48
N ASP A 210 -33.27 -31.32 -6.93
CA ASP A 210 -33.42 -32.14 -8.14
C ASP A 210 -33.61 -31.32 -9.44
N ASP A 211 -33.86 -30.01 -9.34
CA ASP A 211 -33.95 -29.12 -10.49
C ASP A 211 -32.56 -28.79 -11.08
N ALA A 212 -32.30 -29.30 -12.29
CA ALA A 212 -31.05 -29.09 -13.02
C ALA A 212 -30.72 -27.61 -13.29
N THR A 213 -31.74 -26.77 -13.52
CA THR A 213 -31.57 -25.33 -13.76
C THR A 213 -31.15 -24.62 -12.47
N ALA A 214 -31.81 -24.95 -11.36
CA ALA A 214 -31.46 -24.41 -10.05
C ALA A 214 -30.03 -24.82 -9.63
N ARG A 215 -29.65 -26.08 -9.83
CA ARG A 215 -28.27 -26.55 -9.59
C ARG A 215 -27.23 -25.81 -10.41
N ARG A 216 -27.50 -25.59 -11.70
CA ARG A 216 -26.60 -24.84 -12.60
C ARG A 216 -26.41 -23.39 -12.12
N ARG A 217 -27.50 -22.70 -11.78
CA ARG A 217 -27.46 -21.31 -11.30
C ARG A 217 -26.77 -21.18 -9.94
N ALA A 218 -27.04 -22.10 -9.00
CA ALA A 218 -26.35 -22.14 -7.72
C ALA A 218 -24.83 -22.32 -7.88
N ALA A 219 -24.39 -23.21 -8.78
CA ALA A 219 -22.98 -23.38 -9.08
C ALA A 219 -22.34 -22.14 -9.72
N LEU A 220 -23.07 -21.45 -10.61
CA LEU A 220 -22.62 -20.19 -11.19
C LEU A 220 -22.44 -19.09 -10.13
N CYS A 221 -23.28 -19.03 -9.10
CA CYS A 221 -23.06 -18.11 -7.98
C CYS A 221 -21.71 -18.36 -7.29
N HIS A 222 -21.33 -19.63 -7.07
CA HIS A 222 -20.03 -19.96 -6.46
C HIS A 222 -18.85 -19.62 -7.38
N LEU A 223 -18.98 -19.85 -8.69
CA LEU A 223 -17.92 -19.54 -9.66
C LEU A 223 -17.79 -18.06 -9.98
N ALA A 224 -18.86 -17.27 -9.84
CA ALA A 224 -18.85 -15.82 -10.09
C ALA A 224 -17.79 -15.09 -9.23
N GLY A 225 -17.46 -15.64 -8.06
CA GLY A 225 -16.36 -15.17 -7.20
C GLY A 225 -15.00 -15.10 -7.91
N LEU A 226 -14.74 -15.99 -8.86
CA LEU A 226 -13.47 -16.03 -9.59
C LEU A 226 -13.29 -14.84 -10.53
N LEU A 227 -14.35 -14.08 -10.84
CA LEU A 227 -14.23 -12.87 -11.65
C LEU A 227 -13.39 -11.78 -10.96
N GLY A 228 -13.18 -11.88 -9.65
CA GLY A 228 -12.26 -11.00 -8.90
C GLY A 228 -10.80 -11.05 -9.35
N TYR A 229 -10.40 -12.11 -10.07
CA TYR A 229 -9.04 -12.20 -10.65
C TYR A 229 -8.88 -11.43 -11.96
N VAL A 230 -9.99 -11.02 -12.59
CA VAL A 230 -10.00 -10.26 -13.86
C VAL A 230 -10.41 -8.82 -13.62
N VAL A 231 -11.43 -8.61 -12.79
CA VAL A 231 -11.99 -7.30 -12.49
C VAL A 231 -11.86 -7.04 -10.99
N PRO A 232 -11.25 -5.91 -10.56
CA PRO A 232 -11.18 -5.55 -9.15
C PRO A 232 -12.56 -5.60 -8.48
N PHE A 233 -12.65 -6.24 -7.32
CA PHE A 233 -13.91 -6.48 -6.58
C PHE A 233 -14.98 -7.29 -7.34
N GLY A 234 -14.64 -7.84 -8.51
CA GLY A 234 -15.52 -8.69 -9.31
C GLY A 234 -16.02 -9.91 -8.54
N ASN A 235 -15.27 -10.38 -7.56
CA ASN A 235 -15.65 -11.51 -6.72
C ASN A 235 -16.94 -11.25 -5.93
N VAL A 236 -17.10 -10.05 -5.38
CA VAL A 236 -18.32 -9.66 -4.65
C VAL A 236 -19.41 -9.22 -5.63
N VAL A 237 -19.06 -8.34 -6.58
CA VAL A 237 -20.03 -7.75 -7.52
C VAL A 237 -20.70 -8.82 -8.39
N ALA A 238 -19.93 -9.73 -9.00
CA ALA A 238 -20.48 -10.76 -9.86
C ALA A 238 -21.33 -11.77 -9.08
N THR A 239 -20.86 -12.20 -7.91
CA THR A 239 -21.59 -13.14 -7.04
C THR A 239 -22.91 -12.53 -6.56
N LEU A 240 -22.88 -11.26 -6.15
CA LEU A 240 -24.08 -10.54 -5.72
C LEU A 240 -25.08 -10.38 -6.88
N ALA A 241 -24.61 -10.04 -8.08
CA ALA A 241 -25.45 -9.92 -9.27
C ALA A 241 -26.10 -11.27 -9.66
N CYS A 242 -25.32 -12.36 -9.69
CA CYS A 242 -25.84 -13.70 -9.98
C CYS A 242 -26.89 -14.15 -8.96
N TRP A 243 -26.62 -13.96 -7.66
CA TRP A 243 -27.59 -14.29 -6.61
C TRP A 243 -28.85 -13.43 -6.76
N TYR A 244 -28.73 -12.11 -6.92
CA TYR A 244 -29.87 -11.21 -7.03
C TYR A 244 -30.76 -11.54 -8.25
N ALA A 245 -30.17 -11.90 -9.38
CA ALA A 245 -30.90 -12.23 -10.60
C ALA A 245 -31.76 -13.49 -10.48
N TRP A 246 -31.36 -14.47 -9.66
CA TRP A 246 -31.99 -15.80 -9.64
C TRP A 246 -32.58 -16.24 -8.30
N ARG A 247 -32.32 -15.50 -7.22
CA ARG A 247 -32.78 -15.84 -5.86
C ARG A 247 -34.29 -16.06 -5.73
N ASP A 248 -35.09 -15.41 -6.56
CA ASP A 248 -36.56 -15.50 -6.48
C ASP A 248 -37.10 -16.77 -7.15
N GLY A 249 -36.32 -17.37 -8.05
CA GLY A 249 -36.72 -18.55 -8.80
C GLY A 249 -36.75 -19.82 -7.96
N HIS A 250 -35.82 -20.01 -7.00
CA HIS A 250 -35.71 -21.29 -6.29
C HIS A 250 -35.02 -21.15 -4.92
N ALA A 251 -35.52 -21.86 -3.88
CA ALA A 251 -34.97 -21.83 -2.52
C ALA A 251 -33.48 -22.21 -2.44
N TYR A 252 -33.12 -23.29 -3.15
CA TYR A 252 -31.72 -23.75 -3.26
C TYR A 252 -30.77 -22.68 -3.83
N ILE A 253 -31.20 -21.92 -4.85
CA ILE A 253 -30.37 -20.84 -5.43
C ILE A 253 -30.20 -19.71 -4.40
N GLU A 254 -31.29 -19.35 -3.72
CA GLU A 254 -31.29 -18.29 -2.70
C GLU A 254 -30.29 -18.61 -1.58
N GLN A 255 -30.36 -19.83 -1.04
CA GLN A 255 -29.47 -20.32 0.01
C GLN A 255 -28.01 -20.43 -0.46
N GLN A 256 -27.76 -21.10 -1.59
CA GLN A 256 -26.40 -21.33 -2.08
C GLN A 256 -25.72 -20.04 -2.56
N GLY A 257 -26.48 -19.14 -3.18
CA GLY A 257 -25.95 -17.83 -3.56
C GLY A 257 -25.70 -16.93 -2.35
N ARG A 258 -26.53 -16.98 -1.30
CA ARG A 258 -26.25 -16.26 -0.04
C ARG A 258 -24.99 -16.78 0.64
N GLU A 259 -24.81 -18.10 0.67
CA GLU A 259 -23.59 -18.73 1.19
C GLU A 259 -22.35 -18.36 0.34
N ALA A 260 -22.49 -18.31 -1.00
CA ALA A 260 -21.44 -17.82 -1.89
C ALA A 260 -21.06 -16.37 -1.56
N ILE A 261 -22.03 -15.46 -1.37
CA ILE A 261 -21.76 -14.06 -1.00
C ILE A 261 -21.01 -13.99 0.35
N ASN A 262 -21.47 -14.73 1.37
CA ASN A 262 -20.79 -14.76 2.67
C ASN A 262 -19.33 -15.20 2.54
N PHE A 263 -19.06 -16.21 1.71
CA PHE A 263 -17.69 -16.64 1.42
C PHE A 263 -16.87 -15.55 0.70
N GLN A 264 -17.43 -14.91 -0.33
CA GLN A 264 -16.74 -13.84 -1.05
C GLN A 264 -16.42 -12.63 -0.17
N LEU A 265 -17.32 -12.26 0.73
CA LEU A 265 -17.05 -11.24 1.75
C LEU A 265 -15.99 -11.68 2.75
N THR A 266 -15.97 -12.95 3.14
CA THR A 266 -14.93 -13.51 4.01
C THR A 266 -13.55 -13.45 3.36
N ILE A 267 -13.44 -13.86 2.09
CA ILE A 267 -12.20 -13.76 1.32
C ILE A 267 -11.72 -12.32 1.23
N LEU A 268 -12.64 -11.36 1.01
CA LEU A 268 -12.29 -9.95 0.97
C LEU A 268 -11.73 -9.45 2.32
N VAL A 269 -12.30 -9.88 3.45
CA VAL A 269 -11.78 -9.57 4.80
C VAL A 269 -10.40 -10.21 5.02
N TYR A 270 -10.19 -11.46 4.58
CA TYR A 270 -8.90 -12.13 4.70
C TYR A 270 -7.82 -11.43 3.87
N LEU A 271 -8.15 -11.00 2.65
CA LEU A 271 -7.24 -10.20 1.83
C LEU A 271 -6.93 -8.85 2.46
N LEU A 272 -7.91 -8.19 3.10
CA LEU A 272 -7.66 -6.93 3.83
C LEU A 272 -6.69 -7.14 5.01
N LEU A 273 -6.85 -8.23 5.77
CA LEU A 273 -5.93 -8.55 6.85
C LEU A 273 -4.54 -8.91 6.34
N ALA A 274 -4.46 -9.67 5.23
CA ALA A 274 -3.18 -9.97 4.57
C ALA A 274 -2.49 -8.69 4.05
N PHE A 275 -3.26 -7.73 3.53
CA PHE A 275 -2.74 -6.41 3.13
C PHE A 275 -2.15 -5.64 4.33
N ALA A 276 -2.84 -5.66 5.48
CA ALA A 276 -2.33 -5.08 6.72
C ALA A 276 -0.98 -5.71 7.16
N LEU A 277 -0.90 -7.04 7.06
CA LEU A 277 0.29 -7.82 7.43
C LEU A 277 1.40 -7.77 6.38
N ALA A 278 1.13 -7.29 5.17
CA ALA A 278 2.13 -7.19 4.11
C ALA A 278 3.23 -6.18 4.47
N LEU A 279 2.91 -5.19 5.32
CA LEU A 279 3.89 -4.26 5.90
C LEU A 279 4.98 -4.99 6.72
N ALA A 280 4.71 -6.21 7.19
CA ALA A 280 5.64 -7.05 7.94
C ALA A 280 6.20 -8.23 7.12
N LEU A 281 6.15 -8.17 5.78
CA LEU A 281 6.50 -9.25 4.82
C LEU A 281 5.65 -10.53 4.92
N LEU A 282 5.05 -10.82 6.08
CA LEU A 282 4.21 -11.98 6.33
C LEU A 282 2.96 -12.01 5.43
N GLY A 283 2.38 -10.84 5.16
CA GLY A 283 1.22 -10.73 4.27
C GLY A 283 1.49 -11.25 2.86
N LEU A 284 2.73 -11.17 2.37
CA LEU A 284 3.09 -11.62 1.02
C LEU A 284 2.93 -13.13 0.85
N VAL A 285 3.15 -13.92 1.92
CA VAL A 285 2.93 -15.37 1.93
C VAL A 285 1.45 -15.72 2.10
N MET A 286 0.69 -14.88 2.82
CA MET A 286 -0.73 -15.12 3.06
C MET A 286 -1.59 -14.91 1.81
N VAL A 287 -1.27 -13.93 0.95
CA VAL A 287 -2.02 -13.66 -0.28
C VAL A 287 -2.16 -14.89 -1.21
N PRO A 288 -1.07 -15.58 -1.62
CA PRO A 288 -1.21 -16.76 -2.48
C PRO A 288 -1.92 -17.92 -1.78
N LEU A 289 -1.77 -18.08 -0.47
CA LEU A 289 -2.48 -19.11 0.31
C LEU A 289 -3.99 -18.85 0.33
N ILE A 290 -4.41 -17.60 0.57
CA ILE A 290 -5.81 -17.19 0.54
C ILE A 290 -6.38 -17.34 -0.89
N ALA A 291 -5.61 -16.99 -1.92
CA ALA A 291 -6.03 -17.15 -3.30
C ALA A 291 -6.23 -18.63 -3.67
N LEU A 292 -5.32 -19.52 -3.25
CA LEU A 292 -5.47 -20.96 -3.45
C LEU A 292 -6.70 -21.51 -2.73
N LEU A 293 -6.90 -21.14 -1.46
CA LEU A 293 -8.10 -21.49 -0.70
C LEU A 293 -9.37 -21.02 -1.42
N HIS A 294 -9.38 -19.77 -1.88
CA HIS A 294 -10.50 -19.18 -2.59
C HIS A 294 -10.88 -19.98 -3.84
N VAL A 295 -9.91 -20.29 -4.70
CA VAL A 295 -10.14 -21.06 -5.93
C VAL A 295 -10.65 -22.46 -5.61
N VAL A 296 -9.93 -23.21 -4.77
CA VAL A 296 -10.27 -24.61 -4.46
C VAL A 296 -11.66 -24.70 -3.83
N ALA A 297 -11.94 -23.85 -2.84
CA ALA A 297 -13.22 -23.86 -2.17
C ALA A 297 -14.38 -23.51 -3.12
N SER A 298 -14.20 -22.52 -4.00
CA SER A 298 -15.23 -22.11 -4.98
C SER A 298 -15.52 -23.23 -5.98
N LEU A 299 -14.49 -23.95 -6.44
CA LEU A 299 -14.66 -25.10 -7.34
C LEU A 299 -15.37 -26.27 -6.66
N VAL A 300 -14.99 -26.61 -5.42
CA VAL A 300 -15.64 -27.67 -4.64
C VAL A 300 -17.11 -27.34 -4.37
N ALA A 301 -17.40 -26.09 -4.00
CA ALA A 301 -18.75 -25.60 -3.79
C ALA A 301 -19.59 -25.68 -5.06
N ALA A 302 -19.05 -25.23 -6.19
CA ALA A 302 -19.71 -25.29 -7.48
C ALA A 302 -19.99 -26.74 -7.92
N TYR A 303 -19.02 -27.65 -7.74
CA TYR A 303 -19.17 -29.06 -8.03
C TYR A 303 -20.30 -29.70 -7.18
N ARG A 304 -20.30 -29.46 -5.87
CA ARG A 304 -21.35 -29.97 -4.98
C ARG A 304 -22.71 -29.36 -5.28
N ALA A 305 -22.75 -28.07 -5.63
CA ALA A 305 -23.97 -27.41 -6.06
C ALA A 305 -24.53 -28.00 -7.36
N ARG A 306 -23.67 -28.37 -8.32
CA ARG A 306 -24.06 -29.10 -9.55
C ARG A 306 -24.60 -30.49 -9.26
N ALA A 307 -24.10 -31.15 -8.21
CA ALA A 307 -24.59 -32.44 -7.73
C ALA A 307 -25.88 -32.34 -6.89
N GLY A 308 -26.35 -31.11 -6.59
CA GLY A 308 -27.60 -30.87 -5.88
C GLY A 308 -27.47 -30.98 -4.37
N VAL A 309 -26.25 -31.06 -3.85
CA VAL A 309 -25.97 -31.12 -2.41
C VAL A 309 -25.74 -29.70 -1.92
N ALA A 310 -26.46 -29.28 -0.88
CA ALA A 310 -26.24 -27.97 -0.28
C ALA A 310 -24.82 -27.90 0.31
N TRP A 311 -24.02 -26.93 -0.13
CA TRP A 311 -22.67 -26.70 0.38
C TRP A 311 -22.67 -25.59 1.43
N ARG A 312 -21.78 -25.73 2.41
CA ARG A 312 -21.42 -24.71 3.39
C ARG A 312 -19.91 -24.60 3.47
N TYR A 313 -19.39 -23.39 3.33
CA TYR A 313 -17.95 -23.19 3.36
C TYR A 313 -17.43 -23.31 4.80
N PRO A 314 -16.33 -24.05 5.02
CA PRO A 314 -15.64 -24.02 6.29
C PRO A 314 -15.03 -22.63 6.53
N VAL A 315 -14.94 -22.20 7.79
CA VAL A 315 -14.28 -20.94 8.20
C VAL A 315 -14.87 -19.67 7.54
N THR A 316 -16.14 -19.71 7.11
CA THR A 316 -16.81 -18.54 6.52
C THR A 316 -17.53 -17.71 7.56
N LEU A 317 -17.33 -16.39 7.51
CA LEU A 317 -18.05 -15.41 8.30
C LEU A 317 -19.45 -15.21 7.69
N ARG A 318 -20.49 -15.43 8.50
CA ARG A 318 -21.89 -15.31 8.07
C ARG A 318 -22.40 -13.92 8.40
N PHE A 319 -22.36 -13.04 7.40
CA PHE A 319 -22.80 -11.66 7.53
C PHE A 319 -24.31 -11.52 7.31
N ALA A 320 -24.89 -12.40 6.49
CA ALA A 320 -26.28 -12.37 6.08
C ALA A 320 -26.93 -13.77 6.09
#